data_AF-A0A925XLI2-F1
#
_entry.id   AF-A0A925XLI2-F1
#
_cell.length_a   1.000
_cell.length_b   1.000
_cell.length_c   1.000
_cell.angle_alpha   90.00
_cell.angle_beta   90.00
_cell.angle_gamma   90.00
#
_symmetry.space_group_name_H-M   'P 1'
#
loop_
_entity.id
_entity.type
_entity.pdbx_description
1 polymer ?
#
loop_
_entity_poly.entity_id
_entity_poly.type
_entity_poly.pdbx_seq_one_letter_code
_entity_poly.pdbx_strand_id
1 'polypeptide(L)'
;MERDQATRFVHDLLRLLLSKKGSDLFLTAEFPPAFKIDGRVLPVSNQPLTGQHTSELVRAIMNDRQAGEFEKTKECQFAIN
;
A
#
# COMPACT_ATOMS: atom_id res chain seq x y z
N MET A 1 -0.75 5.47 13.21
CA MET A 1 0.59 5.84 12.70
C MET A 1 0.57 7.32 12.31
N GLU A 2 1.64 8.09 12.49
CA GLU A 2 1.67 9.45 11.94
C GLU A 2 1.69 9.39 10.40
N ARG A 3 1.00 10.33 9.74
CA ARG A 3 0.83 10.34 8.26
C ARG A 3 2.16 10.27 7.51
N ASP A 4 3.17 10.99 7.99
CA ASP A 4 4.51 11.00 7.39
C ASP A 4 5.20 9.64 7.50
N GLN A 5 5.03 8.94 8.62
CA GLN A 5 5.59 7.62 8.83
C GLN A 5 4.91 6.58 7.92
N ALA A 6 3.58 6.65 7.78
CA ALA A 6 2.82 5.80 6.86
C ALA A 6 3.25 6.03 5.40
N THR A 7 3.42 7.29 5.01
CA THR A 7 3.88 7.67 3.67
C THR A 7 5.27 7.07 3.40
N ARG A 8 6.23 7.28 4.31
CA ARG A 8 7.58 6.72 4.20
C ARG A 8 7.56 5.19 4.07
N PHE A 9 6.74 4.52 4.87
CA PHE A 9 6.60 3.07 4.83
C PHE A 9 6.11 2.57 3.46
N VAL A 10 5.11 3.21 2.86
CA VAL A 10 4.65 2.84 1.50
C VAL A 10 5.77 3.05 0.47
N HIS A 11 6.50 4.16 0.52
CA HIS A 11 7.62 4.38 -0.39
C HIS A 11 8.76 3.37 -0.20
N ASP A 12 9.05 2.96 1.04
CA ASP A 12 10.06 1.94 1.32
C ASP A 12 9.65 0.57 0.77
N LEU A 13 8.37 0.20 0.88
CA LEU A 13 7.84 -1.01 0.24
C LEU A 13 7.95 -0.94 -1.29
N LEU A 14 7.66 0.21 -1.90
CA LEU A 14 7.81 0.40 -3.34
C LEU A 14 9.28 0.32 -3.80
N ARG A 15 10.22 0.88 -3.04
CA ARG A 15 11.66 0.73 -3.31
C ARG A 15 12.10 -0.73 -3.19
N LEU A 16 11.58 -1.45 -2.19
CA LEU A 16 11.85 -2.88 -2.02
C LEU A 16 11.23 -3.71 -3.15
N LEU A 17 10.05 -3.34 -3.66
CA LEU A 17 9.43 -3.96 -4.83
C LEU A 17 10.35 -3.87 -6.05
N LEU A 18 10.88 -2.67 -6.31
CA LEU A 18 11.81 -2.44 -7.41
C LEU A 18 13.11 -3.24 -7.25
N SER A 19 13.69 -3.29 -6.05
CA SER A 19 14.93 -4.04 -5.80
C SER A 19 14.74 -5.56 -5.96
N LYS A 20 13.54 -6.06 -5.67
CA LYS A 20 13.13 -7.46 -5.88
C LYS A 20 12.61 -7.75 -7.29
N LYS A 21 12.63 -6.77 -8.21
CA LYS A 21 12.08 -6.87 -9.57
C LYS A 21 10.61 -7.32 -9.61
N GLY A 22 9.84 -6.93 -8.59
CA GLY A 22 8.40 -7.19 -8.56
C GLY A 22 7.63 -6.21 -9.45
N SER A 23 6.42 -6.61 -9.83
CA SER A 23 5.51 -5.87 -10.72
C SER A 23 4.39 -5.15 -9.96
N ASP A 24 3.85 -5.79 -8.93
CA ASP A 24 2.71 -5.27 -8.16
C ASP A 24 2.99 -5.33 -6.65
N LEU A 25 2.50 -4.33 -5.90
CA LEU A 25 2.44 -4.29 -4.44
C LEU A 25 0.99 -4.50 -3.99
N PHE A 26 0.75 -5.48 -3.12
CA PHE A 26 -0.54 -5.72 -2.49
C PHE A 26 -0.49 -5.40 -0.99
N LEU A 27 -1.47 -4.63 -0.53
CA LEU A 27 -1.71 -4.31 0.88
C LEU A 27 -3.16 -4.67 1.20
N THR A 28 -3.37 -5.67 2.04
CA THR A 28 -4.71 -6.11 2.45
C THR A 28 -4.75 -6.43 3.93
N ALA A 29 -5.91 -6.24 4.57
CA ALA A 29 -6.09 -6.58 5.97
C ALA A 29 -5.97 -8.09 6.18
N GLU A 30 -5.50 -8.48 7.37
CA GLU A 30 -5.26 -9.85 7.81
C GLU A 30 -4.24 -10.63 6.96
N PHE A 31 -3.45 -9.93 6.13
CA PHE A 31 -2.37 -10.50 5.33
C PHE A 31 -1.13 -9.61 5.36
N PRO A 32 0.09 -10.18 5.28
CA PRO A 32 1.30 -9.37 5.15
C PRO A 32 1.33 -8.60 3.82
N PRO A 33 2.10 -7.50 3.73
CA PRO A 33 2.44 -6.90 2.45
C PRO A 33 3.02 -7.97 1.51
N ALA A 34 2.57 -7.99 0.25
CA ALA A 34 2.98 -9.00 -0.71
C ALA A 34 3.29 -8.39 -2.07
N PHE A 35 4.27 -8.97 -2.75
CA PHE A 35 4.70 -8.53 -4.07
C PHE A 35 4.36 -9.58 -5.11
N LYS A 36 4.04 -9.15 -6.32
CA LYS A 36 4.03 -10.05 -7.49
C LYS A 36 5.41 -10.11 -8.12
N ILE A 37 6.09 -11.24 -8.00
CA ILE A 37 7.41 -11.49 -8.59
C ILE A 37 7.26 -12.70 -9.52
N ASP A 38 7.64 -12.54 -10.79
CA ASP A 38 7.56 -13.58 -11.83
C ASP A 38 6.18 -14.28 -11.87
N GLY A 39 5.11 -13.48 -11.79
CA GLY A 39 3.73 -13.96 -11.84
C GLY A 39 3.19 -14.57 -10.53
N ARG A 40 4.00 -14.66 -9.47
CA ARG A 40 3.60 -15.21 -8.17
C ARG A 40 3.49 -14.14 -7.10
N VAL A 41 2.45 -14.21 -6.28
CA VAL A 41 2.26 -13.31 -5.13
C VAL A 41 2.98 -13.89 -3.92
N LEU A 42 3.98 -13.19 -3.41
CA LEU A 42 4.83 -13.62 -2.29
C LEU A 42 4.82 -12.57 -1.18
N PRO A 43 4.61 -12.96 0.09
CA PRO A 43 4.71 -12.05 1.23
C PRO A 43 6.15 -11.57 1.40
N VAL A 44 6.32 -10.31 1.80
CA VAL A 44 7.65 -9.70 2.01
C VAL A 44 7.95 -9.37 3.47
N SER A 45 6.99 -9.59 4.35
CA SER A 45 7.18 -9.59 5.79
C SER A 45 6.37 -10.73 6.42
N ASN A 46 6.60 -10.98 7.71
CA ASN A 46 5.88 -11.99 8.47
C ASN A 46 4.67 -11.41 9.22
N GLN A 47 4.48 -10.09 9.20
CA GLN A 47 3.51 -9.43 10.05
C GLN A 47 2.28 -9.02 9.24
N PRO A 48 1.09 -9.57 9.55
CA PRO A 48 -0.15 -9.19 8.89
C PRO A 48 -0.49 -7.71 9.13
N LEU A 49 -1.05 -7.06 8.12
CA LEU A 49 -1.62 -5.72 8.26
C LEU A 49 -3.00 -5.83 8.89
N THR A 50 -3.36 -4.89 9.75
CA THR A 50 -4.74 -4.76 10.25
C THR A 50 -5.57 -3.90 9.31
N GLY A 51 -6.90 -3.93 9.47
CA GLY A 51 -7.79 -2.98 8.78
C GLY A 51 -7.44 -1.51 9.03
N GLN A 52 -6.96 -1.20 10.25
CA GLN A 52 -6.48 0.14 10.58
C GLN A 52 -5.19 0.49 9.81
N HIS A 53 -4.21 -0.43 9.76
CA HIS A 53 -2.97 -0.19 9.02
C HIS A 53 -3.25 0.09 7.54
N THR A 54 -4.04 -0.76 6.88
CA THR A 54 -4.35 -0.59 5.45
C THR A 54 -5.06 0.73 5.16
N SER A 55 -6.01 1.13 6.03
CA SER A 55 -6.71 2.41 5.93
C SER A 55 -5.78 3.63 6.12
N GLU A 56 -4.85 3.55 7.07
CA GLU A 56 -3.86 4.61 7.30
C GLU A 56 -2.88 4.72 6.13
N LEU A 57 -2.40 3.59 5.59
CA LEU A 57 -1.46 3.56 4.48
C LEU A 57 -2.05 4.13 3.20
N VAL A 58 -3.28 3.74 2.83
CA VAL A 58 -3.93 4.23 1.62
C VAL A 58 -4.25 5.72 1.71
N ARG A 59 -4.72 6.20 2.88
CA ARG A 59 -4.99 7.64 3.10
C ARG A 59 -3.72 8.48 3.10
N ALA A 60 -2.61 7.94 3.59
CA ALA A 60 -1.34 8.68 3.65
C ALA A 60 -0.86 9.11 2.25
N ILE A 61 -1.06 8.26 1.24
CA ILE A 61 -0.62 8.49 -0.14
C ILE A 61 -1.67 9.19 -1.03
N MET A 62 -2.87 9.44 -0.53
CA MET A 62 -3.94 10.15 -1.24
C MET A 62 -3.93 11.66 -0.93
N ASN A 63 -4.26 12.48 -1.92
CA ASN A 63 -4.68 13.86 -1.68
C ASN A 63 -6.17 13.96 -1.30
N ASP A 64 -6.62 15.13 -0.87
CA ASP A 64 -7.99 15.33 -0.38
C ASP A 64 -9.06 15.00 -1.43
N ARG A 65 -8.78 15.27 -2.71
CA ARG A 65 -9.68 14.95 -3.82
C ARG A 65 -9.84 13.43 -3.96
N GLN A 66 -8.74 12.69 -3.96
CA GLN A 66 -8.70 11.23 -4.08
C GLN A 66 -9.35 10.57 -2.86
N ALA A 67 -9.07 11.06 -1.65
CA ALA A 67 -9.67 10.57 -0.42
C ALA A 67 -11.20 10.75 -0.43
N GLY A 68 -11.69 11.92 -0.88
CA GLY A 68 -13.12 12.16 -1.02
C GLY A 68 -13.80 11.29 -2.07
N GLU A 69 -13.11 10.95 -3.16
CA GLU A 69 -13.58 10.00 -4.18
C GLU A 69 -13.68 8.58 -3.60
N PHE A 70 -12.64 8.12 -2.91
CA PHE A 70 -12.60 6.83 -2.25
C PHE A 70 -13.68 6.67 -1.19
N GLU A 71 -13.93 7.69 -0.36
CA GLU A 71 -14.98 7.63 0.66
C GLU A 71 -16.38 7.45 0.09
N LYS A 72 -16.66 8.09 -1.06
CA LYS A 72 -17.96 8.05 -1.75
C LYS A 72 -18.17 6.75 -2.52
N THR A 73 -17.15 6.32 -3.26
CA THR A 73 -17.29 5.21 -4.23
C THR A 73 -16.71 3.89 -3.73
N LYS A 74 -15.92 3.93 -2.65
CA LYS A 74 -15.13 2.81 -2.11
C LYS A 74 -14.00 2.35 -3.02
N GLU A 75 -13.71 3.09 -4.09
CA GLU A 75 -12.66 2.79 -5.05
C GLU A 75 -11.98 4.11 -5.47
N CYS A 76 -10.70 4.06 -5.85
CA CYS A 76 -10.02 5.22 -6.43
C CYS A 76 -8.76 4.77 -7.15
N GLN A 77 -8.60 5.21 -8.40
CA GLN A 77 -7.39 5.00 -9.19
C GLN A 77 -6.61 6.30 -9.30
N PHE A 78 -5.33 6.30 -8.93
CA PHE A 78 -4.50 7.49 -8.98
C PHE A 78 -3.01 7.16 -9.10
N ALA A 79 -2.23 8.19 -9.41
CA ALA A 79 -0.77 8.15 -9.39
C ALA A 79 -0.23 8.98 -8.21
N ILE A 80 0.94 8.59 -7.72
CA ILE A 80 1.70 9.28 -6.68
C ILE A 80 3.06 9.67 -7.25
N ASN A 81 3.62 10.78 -6.78
CA ASN A 81 4.91 11.31 -7.23
C ASN A 81 6.04 10.90 -6.28
#